data_AF-U1F0V4-F1
#
_entry.id   AF-U1F0V4-F1
#
_cell.length_a   1.000
_cell.length_b   1.000
_cell.length_c   1.000
_cell.angle_alpha   90.00
_cell.angle_beta   90.00
_cell.angle_gamma   90.00
#
_symmetry.space_group_name_H-M   'P 1'
#
loop_
_entity.id
_entity.type
_entity.pdbx_description
1 polymer ?
#
loop_
_entity_poly.entity_id
_entity_poly.type
_entity_poly.pdbx_seq_one_letter_code
_entity_poly.pdbx_strand_id
1 'polypeptide(L)'
;MTHSISEANESATAPKMKGRQLVMMSLGSAIGTGLFVGSGKGVAAAGPAVLIAYVISGLLVIAIMYMLGEMVAAHPDSGAFSVYAERAMGPAVGFAVGWVWWIQLVVVVAAEATAAASVLYAMWPVAPTWLMSLIFLVALTGINLLGVDRFGEFEFWFSLIKVAAVVVFLVVGVLMILGLTKAPAPGLSNVIHHGGFLPNGMSGLTSALLIVVFAFGGIEIMAVAAAETEDPARNVGRAVRTIIWRILLFYMGSVAIMVVVLPWDDPALAKSSFVAVLNHAGIPVAAEIMGVVIVLALLSSLNANLYGAARMLGSLADRGLAPRALTASRTRSVPVAAILASVSVGLVSVVCTYIWGDKVLDVLLTLVGATIIVTYTSTIASQFILRRRADAAGEHLPLRLWGYPWVPIVSALVVLGIVVLGMTADGLRQQLLSTFALTLVIYLIGRVHVRRKSAVSSETSVTADQEDNSESSVGLDATVEPTVTADHR
;
A
#
# COMPACT_ATOMS: atom_id res chain seq x y z
N MET A 1 -7.66 -50.40 -27.54
CA MET A 1 -7.98 -49.53 -28.69
C MET A 1 -9.42 -49.11 -28.48
N THR A 2 -9.79 -47.89 -28.11
CA THR A 2 -9.32 -46.57 -28.57
C THR A 2 -9.61 -45.55 -27.46
N HIS A 3 -8.56 -44.93 -26.90
CA HIS A 3 -8.66 -43.64 -26.24
C HIS A 3 -8.76 -42.57 -27.34
N SER A 4 -9.77 -41.69 -27.27
CA SER A 4 -9.79 -40.48 -28.07
C SER A 4 -10.64 -39.41 -27.39
N ILE A 5 -10.04 -38.22 -27.30
CA ILE A 5 -10.62 -36.90 -27.05
C ILE A 5 -10.98 -36.55 -25.59
N SER A 6 -9.98 -36.07 -24.85
CA SER A 6 -10.16 -34.95 -23.92
C SER A 6 -8.87 -34.11 -23.93
N GLU A 7 -8.64 -33.46 -25.07
CA GLU A 7 -7.74 -32.29 -25.18
C GLU A 7 -8.62 -31.12 -25.60
N ALA A 8 -8.83 -30.17 -24.69
CA ALA A 8 -9.03 -28.73 -24.94
C ALA A 8 -9.73 -28.06 -23.74
N ASN A 9 -8.97 -27.78 -22.67
CA ASN A 9 -9.06 -26.48 -21.98
C ASN A 9 -7.88 -26.30 -21.01
N GLU A 10 -6.65 -26.37 -21.53
CA GLU A 10 -5.56 -25.63 -20.87
C GLU A 10 -5.84 -24.15 -21.11
N SER A 11 -6.48 -23.50 -20.13
CA SER A 11 -6.49 -22.06 -20.04
C SER A 11 -5.05 -21.58 -20.14
N ALA A 12 -4.71 -20.89 -21.23
CA ALA A 12 -3.39 -20.31 -21.47
C ALA A 12 -2.89 -19.64 -20.18
N THR A 13 -1.92 -20.27 -19.54
CA THR A 13 -1.37 -19.82 -18.27
C THR A 13 -0.56 -18.56 -18.55
N ALA A 14 -1.16 -17.40 -18.26
CA ALA A 14 -0.45 -16.13 -18.26
C ALA A 14 0.86 -16.30 -17.46
N PRO A 15 1.99 -15.73 -17.93
CA PRO A 15 3.28 -15.96 -17.31
C PRO A 15 3.24 -15.51 -15.85
N LYS A 16 3.33 -16.47 -14.92
CA LYS A 16 3.36 -16.19 -13.49
C LYS A 16 4.68 -15.48 -13.16
N MET A 17 4.60 -14.29 -12.58
CA MET A 17 5.76 -13.49 -12.17
C MET A 17 6.64 -14.31 -11.21
N LYS A 18 7.94 -14.41 -11.49
CA LYS A 18 8.85 -15.23 -10.66
C LYS A 18 8.94 -14.64 -9.26
N GLY A 19 8.99 -15.47 -8.22
CA GLY A 19 9.02 -15.03 -6.82
C GLY A 19 10.10 -13.98 -6.50
N ARG A 20 11.25 -14.01 -7.19
CA ARG A 20 12.30 -12.98 -7.07
C ARG A 20 11.90 -11.62 -7.64
N GLN A 21 11.22 -11.59 -8.79
CA GLN A 21 10.70 -10.35 -9.39
C GLN A 21 9.62 -9.75 -8.49
N LEU A 22 8.79 -10.60 -7.90
CA LEU A 22 7.73 -10.20 -6.98
C LEU A 22 8.28 -9.59 -5.69
N VAL A 23 9.28 -10.22 -5.07
CA VAL A 23 9.95 -9.68 -3.87
C VAL A 23 10.64 -8.35 -4.16
N MET A 24 11.26 -8.20 -5.34
CA MET A 24 11.95 -6.96 -5.71
C MET A 24 10.99 -5.84 -6.10
N MET A 25 9.93 -6.11 -6.86
CA MET A 25 8.87 -5.14 -7.12
C MET A 25 8.27 -4.60 -5.81
N SER A 26 8.04 -5.50 -4.86
CA SER A 26 7.55 -5.15 -3.53
C SER A 26 8.56 -4.36 -2.69
N LEU A 27 9.86 -4.53 -2.96
CA LEU A 27 10.96 -3.78 -2.35
C LEU A 27 11.03 -2.37 -2.92
N GLY A 28 10.86 -2.24 -4.23
CA GLY A 28 10.79 -0.96 -4.94
C GLY A 28 9.62 -0.09 -4.51
N SER A 29 8.46 -0.68 -4.20
CA SER A 29 7.27 0.03 -3.72
C SER A 29 7.41 0.54 -2.29
N ALA A 30 8.24 -0.11 -1.47
CA ALA A 30 8.48 0.27 -0.08
C ALA A 30 9.50 1.42 0.06
N ILE A 31 10.22 1.75 -1.01
CA ILE A 31 11.25 2.80 -1.05
C ILE A 31 10.76 3.89 -2.01
N GLY A 32 10.06 4.88 -1.46
CA GLY A 32 9.47 5.99 -2.19
C GLY A 32 9.53 7.31 -1.42
N THR A 33 8.50 8.13 -1.58
CA THR A 33 8.36 9.44 -0.92
C THR A 33 8.53 9.37 0.58
N GLY A 34 8.06 8.30 1.21
CA GLY A 34 8.23 8.07 2.64
C GLY A 34 9.69 8.16 3.10
N LEU A 35 10.59 7.43 2.44
CA LEU A 35 12.01 7.43 2.79
C LEU A 35 12.70 8.75 2.39
N PHE A 36 12.48 9.23 1.16
CA PHE A 36 13.30 10.33 0.63
C PHE A 36 12.82 11.72 1.04
N VAL A 37 11.50 11.91 1.19
CA VAL A 37 10.89 13.20 1.54
C VAL A 37 10.35 13.17 2.97
N GLY A 38 9.63 12.10 3.34
CA GLY A 38 9.04 11.93 4.66
C GLY A 38 10.08 11.93 5.78
N SER A 39 11.21 11.23 5.60
CA SER A 39 12.29 11.20 6.60
C SER A 39 12.84 12.59 6.93
N GLY A 40 13.08 13.42 5.91
CA GLY A 40 13.57 14.79 6.11
C GLY A 40 12.59 15.66 6.91
N LYS A 41 11.29 15.55 6.60
CA LYS A 41 10.23 16.22 7.36
C LYS A 41 10.10 15.69 8.79
N GLY A 42 10.29 14.37 8.99
CA GLY A 42 10.31 13.76 10.31
C GLY A 42 11.47 14.26 11.16
N VAL A 43 12.67 14.38 10.58
CA VAL A 43 13.85 14.96 11.24
C VAL A 43 13.59 16.43 11.60
N ALA A 44 13.06 17.23 10.68
CA ALA A 44 12.71 18.62 10.96
C ALA A 44 11.65 18.77 12.06
N ALA A 45 10.71 17.82 12.16
CA ALA A 45 9.63 17.85 13.16
C ALA A 45 10.08 17.45 14.57
N ALA A 46 10.91 16.42 14.72
CA ALA A 46 11.29 15.87 16.04
C ALA A 46 12.76 16.03 16.43
N GLY A 47 13.61 16.53 15.53
CA GLY A 47 15.04 16.48 15.73
C GLY A 47 15.54 15.04 15.90
N PRO A 48 16.55 14.80 16.75
CA PRO A 48 17.08 13.46 16.99
C PRO A 48 16.05 12.44 17.52
N ALA A 49 15.02 12.91 18.22
CA ALA A 49 13.93 12.07 18.72
C ALA A 49 13.13 11.39 17.60
N VAL A 50 13.30 11.79 16.33
CA VAL A 50 12.75 11.09 15.17
C VAL A 50 13.13 9.60 15.16
N LEU A 51 14.30 9.23 15.71
CA LEU A 51 14.71 7.83 15.80
C LEU A 51 13.76 7.01 16.68
N ILE A 52 13.22 7.60 17.75
CA ILE A 52 12.19 6.94 18.59
C ILE A 52 10.91 6.74 17.77
N ALA A 53 10.50 7.75 17.00
CA ALA A 53 9.35 7.62 16.09
C ALA A 53 9.55 6.49 15.08
N TYR A 54 10.74 6.35 14.50
CA TYR A 54 11.08 5.22 13.60
C TYR A 54 11.06 3.87 14.28
N VAL A 55 11.53 3.76 15.53
CA VAL A 55 11.45 2.51 16.29
C VAL A 55 9.99 2.13 16.55
N ILE A 56 9.17 3.05 17.07
CA ILE A 56 7.77 2.77 17.40
C ILE A 56 6.98 2.42 16.12
N SER A 57 7.09 3.23 15.08
CA SER A 57 6.41 2.99 13.81
C SER A 57 6.93 1.73 13.11
N GLY A 58 8.22 1.47 13.15
CA GLY A 58 8.82 0.27 12.58
C GLY A 58 8.33 -1.01 13.27
N LEU A 59 8.26 -1.02 14.60
CA LEU A 59 7.68 -2.13 15.36
C LEU A 59 6.21 -2.34 15.05
N LEU A 60 5.43 -1.26 14.93
CA LEU A 60 4.03 -1.32 14.51
C LEU A 60 3.89 -1.95 13.11
N VAL A 61 4.67 -1.49 12.13
CA VAL A 61 4.63 -2.00 10.76
C VAL A 61 5.03 -3.48 10.70
N ILE A 62 6.05 -3.88 11.46
CA ILE A 62 6.44 -5.30 11.58
C ILE A 62 5.26 -6.11 12.13
N ALA A 63 4.60 -5.64 13.19
CA ALA A 63 3.44 -6.32 13.77
C ALA A 63 2.28 -6.44 12.77
N ILE A 64 1.93 -5.36 12.07
CA ILE A 64 0.91 -5.34 11.01
C ILE A 64 1.24 -6.36 9.91
N MET A 65 2.51 -6.45 9.51
CA MET A 65 2.94 -7.34 8.45
C MET A 65 2.97 -8.80 8.87
N TYR A 66 3.29 -9.10 10.13
CA TYR A 66 3.10 -10.45 10.65
C TYR A 66 1.61 -10.81 10.76
N MET A 67 0.75 -9.87 11.15
CA MET A 67 -0.71 -10.10 11.21
C MET A 67 -1.30 -10.37 9.83
N LEU A 68 -0.99 -9.53 8.84
CA LEU A 68 -1.32 -9.79 7.43
C LEU A 68 -0.76 -11.13 6.99
N GLY A 69 0.49 -11.42 7.35
CA GLY A 69 1.15 -12.62 6.92
C GLY A 69 0.48 -13.90 7.44
N GLU A 70 0.01 -13.89 8.68
CA GLU A 70 -0.77 -15.00 9.24
C GLU A 70 -2.09 -15.20 8.47
N MET A 71 -2.82 -14.11 8.22
CA MET A 71 -4.10 -14.18 7.49
C MET A 71 -3.92 -14.64 6.05
N VAL A 72 -2.88 -14.16 5.37
CA VAL A 72 -2.53 -14.56 4.00
C VAL A 72 -2.06 -16.01 3.94
N ALA A 73 -1.24 -16.45 4.88
CA ALA A 73 -0.77 -17.83 4.90
C ALA A 73 -1.90 -18.83 5.15
N ALA A 74 -2.89 -18.46 5.97
CA ALA A 74 -4.07 -19.27 6.22
C ALA A 74 -5.02 -19.28 5.02
N HIS A 75 -5.24 -18.11 4.41
CA HIS A 75 -6.18 -17.93 3.32
C HIS A 75 -5.58 -17.00 2.26
N PRO A 76 -4.85 -17.54 1.27
CA PRO A 76 -4.22 -16.75 0.22
C PRO A 76 -5.28 -16.14 -0.70
N ASP A 77 -5.53 -14.84 -0.55
CA ASP A 77 -6.48 -14.09 -1.38
C ASP A 77 -5.86 -12.75 -1.82
N SER A 78 -6.02 -12.42 -3.10
CA SER A 78 -5.41 -11.24 -3.74
C SER A 78 -6.09 -9.90 -3.41
N GLY A 79 -7.25 -9.91 -2.74
CA GLY A 79 -7.97 -8.68 -2.38
C GLY A 79 -7.50 -8.00 -1.09
N ALA A 80 -6.33 -8.41 -0.57
CA ALA A 80 -5.59 -7.73 0.51
C ALA A 80 -6.44 -7.43 1.75
N PHE A 81 -6.26 -6.25 2.35
CA PHE A 81 -6.99 -5.76 3.53
C PHE A 81 -8.51 -5.93 3.43
N SER A 82 -9.08 -5.71 2.25
CA SER A 82 -10.53 -5.76 2.05
C SER A 82 -11.11 -7.16 2.23
N VAL A 83 -10.39 -8.20 1.80
CA VAL A 83 -10.87 -9.59 1.93
C VAL A 83 -10.83 -10.03 3.39
N TYR A 84 -9.75 -9.73 4.10
CA TYR A 84 -9.63 -10.10 5.51
C TYR A 84 -10.61 -9.31 6.39
N ALA A 85 -10.81 -8.02 6.10
CA ALA A 85 -11.83 -7.21 6.75
C ALA A 85 -13.24 -7.72 6.48
N GLU A 86 -13.54 -8.16 5.26
CA GLU A 86 -14.82 -8.81 4.93
C GLU A 86 -15.03 -10.09 5.73
N ARG A 87 -14.06 -10.99 5.77
CA ARG A 87 -14.16 -12.27 6.49
C ARG A 87 -14.32 -12.07 7.99
N ALA A 88 -13.61 -11.09 8.56
CA ALA A 88 -13.66 -10.80 9.98
C ALA A 88 -14.98 -10.12 10.40
N MET A 89 -15.35 -9.05 9.69
CA MET A 89 -16.36 -8.07 10.16
C MET A 89 -17.54 -7.89 9.20
N GLY A 90 -17.55 -8.58 8.06
CA GLY A 90 -18.64 -8.63 7.09
C GLY A 90 -18.45 -7.76 5.84
N PRO A 91 -19.30 -7.95 4.80
CA PRO A 91 -19.09 -7.38 3.46
C PRO A 91 -19.04 -5.85 3.42
N ALA A 92 -19.81 -5.16 4.26
CA ALA A 92 -19.80 -3.69 4.29
C ALA A 92 -18.47 -3.11 4.79
N VAL A 93 -17.80 -3.79 5.74
CA VAL A 93 -16.48 -3.38 6.22
C VAL A 93 -15.42 -3.70 5.16
N GLY A 94 -15.54 -4.85 4.50
CA GLY A 94 -14.71 -5.20 3.35
C GLY A 94 -14.78 -4.17 2.22
N PHE A 95 -15.99 -3.71 1.88
CA PHE A 95 -16.22 -2.62 0.93
C PHE A 95 -15.51 -1.33 1.37
N ALA A 96 -15.71 -0.90 2.61
CA ALA A 96 -15.15 0.35 3.13
C ALA A 96 -13.62 0.35 3.12
N VAL A 97 -13.02 -0.68 3.72
CA VAL A 97 -11.57 -0.86 3.77
C VAL A 97 -10.98 -0.93 2.37
N GLY A 98 -11.68 -1.59 1.44
CA GLY A 98 -11.18 -1.73 0.08
C GLY A 98 -11.13 -0.41 -0.69
N TRP A 99 -12.17 0.41 -0.59
CA TRP A 99 -12.18 1.73 -1.20
C TRP A 99 -11.21 2.69 -0.53
N VAL A 100 -11.07 2.65 0.80
CA VAL A 100 -10.06 3.45 1.52
C VAL A 100 -8.65 3.07 1.08
N TRP A 101 -8.36 1.78 0.92
CA TRP A 101 -7.05 1.34 0.44
C TRP A 101 -6.82 1.70 -1.04
N TRP A 102 -7.85 1.62 -1.89
CA TRP A 102 -7.73 2.11 -3.27
C TRP A 102 -7.42 3.62 -3.31
N ILE A 103 -8.14 4.43 -2.51
CA ILE A 103 -7.88 5.87 -2.35
C ILE A 103 -6.44 6.11 -1.88
N GLN A 104 -5.97 5.35 -0.89
CA GLN A 104 -4.59 5.43 -0.41
C GLN A 104 -3.60 5.24 -1.57
N LEU A 105 -3.76 4.19 -2.38
CA LEU A 105 -2.83 3.88 -3.49
C LEU A 105 -2.81 4.99 -4.55
N VAL A 106 -3.95 5.54 -4.94
CA VAL A 106 -4.01 6.61 -5.95
C VAL A 106 -3.47 7.95 -5.43
N VAL A 107 -3.62 8.22 -4.13
CA VAL A 107 -3.01 9.39 -3.49
C VAL A 107 -1.48 9.21 -3.39
N VAL A 108 -0.98 8.01 -3.12
CA VAL A 108 0.46 7.72 -3.19
C VAL A 108 0.99 7.97 -4.61
N VAL A 109 0.30 7.49 -5.65
CA VAL A 109 0.67 7.77 -7.06
C VAL A 109 0.83 9.27 -7.32
N ALA A 110 -0.11 10.08 -6.82
CA ALA A 110 -0.03 11.54 -6.92
C ALA A 110 1.15 12.14 -6.12
N ALA A 111 1.40 11.63 -4.90
CA ALA A 111 2.49 12.08 -4.04
C ALA A 111 3.85 11.79 -4.67
N GLU A 112 4.05 10.59 -5.21
CA GLU A 112 5.28 10.16 -5.89
C GLU A 112 5.55 11.01 -7.14
N ALA A 113 4.52 11.28 -7.95
CA ALA A 113 4.66 12.14 -9.13
C ALA A 113 5.04 13.59 -8.77
N THR A 114 4.44 14.12 -7.70
CA THR A 114 4.70 15.48 -7.21
C THR A 114 6.10 15.58 -6.61
N ALA A 115 6.48 14.63 -5.76
CA ALA A 115 7.80 14.59 -5.16
C ALA A 115 8.92 14.41 -6.20
N ALA A 116 8.74 13.52 -7.19
CA ALA A 116 9.70 13.35 -8.27
C ALA A 116 9.92 14.65 -9.03
N ALA A 117 8.85 15.39 -9.31
CA ALA A 117 8.92 16.69 -9.94
C ALA A 117 9.60 17.74 -9.04
N SER A 118 9.29 17.80 -7.74
CA SER A 118 9.93 18.74 -6.81
C SER A 118 11.44 18.46 -6.65
N VAL A 119 11.85 17.19 -6.59
CA VAL A 119 13.28 16.82 -6.56
C VAL A 119 13.98 17.25 -7.85
N LEU A 120 13.38 16.95 -9.01
CA LEU A 120 13.96 17.33 -10.29
C LEU A 120 14.03 18.85 -10.47
N TYR A 121 12.98 19.58 -10.05
CA TYR A 121 12.95 21.05 -10.06
C TYR A 121 14.05 21.65 -9.18
N ALA A 122 14.29 21.07 -8.00
CA ALA A 122 15.34 21.53 -7.09
C ALA A 122 16.75 21.33 -7.65
N MET A 123 16.95 20.32 -8.50
CA MET A 123 18.22 20.09 -9.20
C MET A 123 18.36 20.99 -10.43
N TRP A 124 17.36 20.93 -11.31
CA TRP A 124 17.34 21.63 -12.59
C TRP A 124 15.93 22.24 -12.80
N PRO A 125 15.75 23.55 -12.56
CA PRO A 125 14.47 24.22 -12.69
C PRO A 125 14.12 24.50 -14.17
N VAL A 126 14.07 23.46 -15.00
CA VAL A 126 13.83 23.54 -16.45
C VAL A 126 12.34 23.70 -16.77
N ALA A 127 11.47 23.14 -15.93
CA ALA A 127 10.02 23.20 -16.07
C ALA A 127 9.35 23.30 -14.69
N PRO A 128 8.13 23.86 -14.58
CA PRO A 128 7.43 23.92 -13.31
C PRO A 128 7.00 22.52 -12.84
N THR A 129 6.88 22.33 -11.52
CA THR A 129 6.60 21.02 -10.90
C THR A 129 5.34 20.35 -11.44
N TRP A 130 4.23 21.10 -11.61
CA TRP A 130 2.98 20.56 -12.14
C TRP A 130 3.14 19.95 -13.55
N LEU A 131 3.94 20.57 -14.43
CA LEU A 131 4.14 20.10 -15.80
C LEU A 131 4.97 18.83 -15.80
N MET A 132 6.01 18.76 -14.98
CA MET A 132 6.82 17.54 -14.82
C MET A 132 6.00 16.40 -14.23
N SER A 133 5.19 16.66 -13.19
CA SER A 133 4.27 15.66 -12.63
C SER A 133 3.27 15.14 -13.66
N LEU A 134 2.75 16.02 -14.53
CA LEU A 134 1.86 15.62 -15.63
C LEU A 134 2.58 14.70 -16.62
N ILE A 135 3.80 15.07 -17.04
CA ILE A 135 4.62 14.28 -17.97
C ILE A 135 4.87 12.89 -17.39
N PHE A 136 5.27 12.80 -16.11
CA PHE A 136 5.50 11.54 -15.43
C PHE A 136 4.25 10.67 -15.36
N LEU A 137 3.11 11.24 -14.96
CA LEU A 137 1.84 10.52 -14.90
C LEU A 137 1.40 10.00 -16.28
N VAL A 138 1.46 10.84 -17.32
CA VAL A 138 1.08 10.44 -18.68
C VAL A 138 2.01 9.36 -19.22
N ALA A 139 3.32 9.51 -19.06
CA ALA A 139 4.29 8.52 -19.51
C ALA A 139 4.09 7.16 -18.82
N LEU A 140 3.95 7.15 -17.49
CA LEU A 140 3.76 5.93 -16.71
C LEU A 140 2.41 5.29 -17.00
N THR A 141 1.37 6.09 -17.20
CA THR A 141 0.06 5.59 -17.65
C THR A 141 0.18 4.91 -19.01
N GLY A 142 0.89 5.53 -19.96
CA GLY A 142 1.16 4.94 -21.26
C GLY A 142 1.88 3.59 -21.16
N ILE A 143 2.90 3.48 -20.30
CA ILE A 143 3.61 2.21 -20.04
C ILE A 143 2.66 1.15 -19.48
N ASN A 144 1.79 1.50 -18.52
CA ASN A 144 0.80 0.59 -17.96
C ASN A 144 -0.23 0.13 -19.01
N LEU A 145 -0.67 1.05 -19.88
CA LEU A 145 -1.61 0.76 -20.95
C LEU A 145 -0.99 -0.04 -22.10
N LEU A 146 0.34 -0.06 -22.26
CA LEU A 146 1.01 -0.88 -23.26
C LEU A 146 1.19 -2.33 -22.82
N GLY A 147 0.93 -2.66 -21.55
CA GLY A 147 0.87 -4.04 -21.05
C GLY A 147 2.18 -4.77 -21.27
N VAL A 148 3.30 -4.18 -20.82
CA VAL A 148 4.62 -4.72 -21.08
C VAL A 148 4.85 -5.95 -20.20
N ASP A 149 4.86 -7.14 -20.81
CA ASP A 149 5.22 -8.43 -20.16
C ASP A 149 6.61 -8.42 -19.49
N ARG A 150 7.40 -7.36 -19.71
CA ARG A 150 8.71 -7.09 -19.08
C ARG A 150 8.67 -6.18 -17.84
N PHE A 151 7.48 -5.78 -17.37
CA PHE A 151 7.35 -4.88 -16.21
C PHE A 151 8.12 -5.36 -14.97
N GLY A 152 7.98 -6.64 -14.60
CA GLY A 152 8.67 -7.21 -13.43
C GLY A 152 10.20 -7.22 -13.55
N GLU A 153 10.76 -7.18 -14.76
CA GLU A 153 12.21 -7.08 -14.98
C GLU A 153 12.71 -5.63 -14.85
N PHE A 154 12.00 -4.66 -15.43
CA PHE A 154 12.33 -3.24 -15.24
C PHE A 154 12.29 -2.87 -13.76
N GLU A 155 11.24 -3.29 -13.06
CA GLU A 155 11.08 -2.99 -11.63
C GLU A 155 12.14 -3.64 -10.76
N PHE A 156 12.62 -4.83 -11.15
CA PHE A 156 13.75 -5.49 -10.50
C PHE A 156 15.02 -4.62 -10.59
N TRP A 157 15.36 -4.14 -11.79
CA TRP A 157 16.55 -3.31 -12.01
C TRP A 157 16.43 -1.95 -11.31
N PHE A 158 15.26 -1.29 -11.38
CA PHE A 158 15.02 -0.06 -10.65
C PHE A 158 15.20 -0.26 -9.14
N SER A 159 14.60 -1.31 -8.57
CA SER A 159 14.73 -1.61 -7.14
C SER A 159 16.18 -1.89 -6.72
N LEU A 160 16.97 -2.54 -7.57
CA LEU A 160 18.39 -2.77 -7.32
C LEU A 160 19.18 -1.45 -7.25
N ILE A 161 18.93 -0.54 -8.20
CA ILE A 161 19.56 0.80 -8.21
C ILE A 161 19.21 1.58 -6.93
N LYS A 162 17.94 1.55 -6.51
CA LYS A 162 17.49 2.20 -5.26
C LYS A 162 18.26 1.69 -4.05
N VAL A 163 18.33 0.37 -3.89
CA VAL A 163 19.02 -0.27 -2.76
C VAL A 163 20.51 0.06 -2.78
N ALA A 164 21.15 -0.03 -3.94
CA ALA A 164 22.56 0.30 -4.09
C ALA A 164 22.85 1.76 -3.70
N ALA A 165 22.01 2.69 -4.14
CA ALA A 165 22.17 4.10 -3.79
C ALA A 165 22.02 4.36 -2.29
N VAL A 166 21.03 3.74 -1.63
CA VAL A 166 20.89 3.85 -0.16
C VAL A 166 22.10 3.24 0.54
N VAL A 167 22.61 2.09 0.10
CA VAL A 167 23.83 1.50 0.69
C VAL A 167 25.05 2.42 0.52
N VAL A 168 25.23 3.02 -0.66
CA VAL A 168 26.30 4.01 -0.89
C VAL A 168 26.13 5.21 0.04
N PHE A 169 24.91 5.72 0.18
CA PHE A 169 24.60 6.81 1.12
C PHE A 169 24.99 6.44 2.55
N LEU A 170 24.64 5.23 3.01
CA LEU A 170 25.00 4.74 4.34
C LEU A 170 26.52 4.68 4.53
N VAL A 171 27.24 4.14 3.54
CA VAL A 171 28.71 4.08 3.58
C VAL A 171 29.31 5.48 3.66
N VAL A 172 28.88 6.41 2.80
CA VAL A 172 29.37 7.80 2.82
C VAL A 172 29.08 8.46 4.17
N GLY A 173 27.87 8.32 4.72
CA GLY A 173 27.55 8.88 6.02
C GLY A 173 28.38 8.30 7.16
N VAL A 174 28.66 7.00 7.16
CA VAL A 174 29.60 6.40 8.13
C VAL A 174 31.00 6.97 7.97
N LEU A 175 31.50 7.15 6.73
CA LEU A 175 32.80 7.79 6.49
C LEU A 175 32.84 9.24 7.01
N MET A 176 31.74 9.99 6.89
CA MET A 176 31.64 11.35 7.44
C MET A 176 31.70 11.34 8.97
N ILE A 177 30.98 10.42 9.61
CA ILE A 177 30.99 10.27 11.07
C ILE A 177 32.39 9.91 11.58
N LEU A 178 33.13 9.09 10.84
CA LEU A 178 34.51 8.72 11.15
C LEU A 178 35.54 9.80 10.81
N GLY A 179 35.14 10.92 10.19
CA GLY A 179 36.05 11.99 9.78
C GLY A 179 36.94 11.63 8.59
N LEU A 180 36.55 10.64 7.78
CA LEU A 180 37.29 10.18 6.61
C LEU A 180 36.90 10.94 5.32
N THR A 181 36.06 11.96 5.44
CA THR A 181 35.64 12.83 4.33
C THR A 181 36.28 14.22 4.43
N LYS A 182 36.11 15.05 3.40
CA LYS A 182 36.54 16.46 3.42
C LYS A 182 35.75 17.30 4.42
N ALA A 183 34.52 16.91 4.73
CA ALA A 183 33.71 17.55 5.76
C ALA A 183 34.24 17.22 7.16
N PRO A 184 34.26 18.18 8.10
CA PRO A 184 34.63 17.92 9.49
C PRO A 184 33.74 16.84 10.10
N ALA A 185 34.34 15.96 10.92
CA ALA A 185 33.56 14.97 11.65
C ALA A 185 32.58 15.68 12.60
N PRO A 186 31.27 15.44 12.49
CA PRO A 186 30.27 16.15 13.29
C PRO A 186 30.28 15.71 14.77
N GLY A 187 30.86 14.54 15.08
CA GLY A 187 30.79 13.94 16.41
C GLY A 187 29.33 13.70 16.84
N LEU A 188 29.01 13.97 18.10
CA LEU A 188 27.64 13.97 18.62
C LEU A 188 27.03 15.38 18.70
N SER A 189 27.66 16.37 18.07
CA SER A 189 27.27 17.78 18.25
C SER A 189 25.84 18.05 17.79
N ASN A 190 25.46 17.56 16.61
CA ASN A 190 24.10 17.72 16.05
C ASN A 190 23.01 16.96 16.82
N VAL A 191 23.39 16.02 17.70
CA VAL A 191 22.46 15.24 18.54
C VAL A 191 22.25 15.89 19.91
N ILE A 192 23.31 16.49 20.47
CA ILE A 192 23.34 17.01 21.85
C ILE A 192 23.14 18.53 21.88
N HIS A 193 23.62 19.23 20.87
CA HIS A 193 23.40 20.67 20.70
C HIS A 193 22.13 20.92 19.86
N HIS A 194 21.83 22.17 19.50
CA HIS A 194 20.59 22.53 18.76
C HIS A 194 19.28 22.16 19.50
N GLY A 195 19.25 22.34 20.83
CA GLY A 195 18.08 21.97 21.65
C GLY A 195 18.07 20.50 22.12
N GLY A 196 19.13 19.75 21.82
CA GLY A 196 19.35 18.40 22.34
C GLY A 196 18.53 17.34 21.63
N PHE A 197 18.32 16.20 22.29
CA PHE A 197 17.69 15.04 21.67
C PHE A 197 16.22 15.27 21.32
N LEU A 198 15.51 16.12 22.08
CA LEU A 198 14.06 16.30 21.99
C LEU A 198 13.73 17.81 21.89
N PRO A 199 14.21 18.50 20.83
CA PRO A 199 14.25 19.97 20.75
C PRO A 199 12.85 20.59 20.65
N ASN A 200 11.91 19.90 20.00
CA ASN A 200 10.53 20.35 19.80
C ASN A 200 9.54 19.75 20.82
N GLY A 201 10.02 19.22 21.94
CA GLY A 201 9.16 18.62 22.96
C GLY A 201 8.41 17.36 22.48
N MET A 202 7.52 16.86 23.33
CA MET A 202 6.70 15.68 23.03
C MET A 202 5.76 15.92 21.83
N SER A 203 5.40 17.17 21.55
CA SER A 203 4.62 17.57 20.38
C SER A 203 5.39 17.34 19.07
N GLY A 204 6.70 17.64 19.05
CA GLY A 204 7.57 17.35 17.90
C GLY A 204 7.70 15.84 17.64
N LEU A 205 7.98 15.05 18.69
CA LEU A 205 8.05 13.60 18.59
C LEU A 205 6.73 13.00 18.08
N THR A 206 5.62 13.50 18.59
CA THR A 206 4.27 13.12 18.15
C THR A 206 4.06 13.41 16.67
N SER A 207 4.41 14.62 16.22
CA SER A 207 4.27 15.03 14.82
C SER A 207 5.13 14.15 13.90
N ALA A 208 6.36 13.83 14.32
CA ALA A 208 7.22 12.92 13.58
C ALA A 208 6.68 11.49 13.56
N LEU A 209 6.11 10.99 14.65
CA LEU A 209 5.48 9.66 14.67
C LEU A 209 4.44 9.53 13.55
N LEU A 210 3.64 10.57 13.35
CA LEU A 210 2.57 10.60 12.34
C LEU A 210 3.14 10.65 10.92
N ILE A 211 4.21 11.43 10.70
CA ILE A 211 4.94 11.48 9.42
C ILE A 211 5.62 10.14 9.12
N VAL A 212 6.21 9.51 10.13
CA VAL A 212 7.01 8.28 9.98
C VAL A 212 6.13 7.06 9.77
N VAL A 213 4.96 6.97 10.42
CA VAL A 213 3.97 5.91 10.09
C VAL A 213 3.56 6.00 8.63
N PHE A 214 3.33 7.22 8.12
CA PHE A 214 3.10 7.42 6.69
C PHE A 214 4.27 6.92 5.83
N ALA A 215 5.51 7.18 6.25
CA ALA A 215 6.69 6.84 5.47
C ALA A 215 6.84 5.33 5.20
N PHE A 216 6.20 4.48 6.02
CA PHE A 216 6.18 3.04 5.83
C PHE A 216 5.02 2.52 4.97
N GLY A 217 4.11 3.39 4.53
CA GLY A 217 3.03 3.02 3.63
C GLY A 217 3.54 2.44 2.31
N GLY A 218 2.81 1.45 1.76
CA GLY A 218 3.18 0.78 0.50
C GLY A 218 4.00 -0.49 0.70
N ILE A 219 4.52 -0.70 1.91
CA ILE A 219 5.16 -1.95 2.32
C ILE A 219 4.17 -3.14 2.23
N GLU A 220 2.87 -2.89 2.36
CA GLU A 220 1.86 -3.93 2.46
C GLU A 220 1.53 -4.56 1.11
N ILE A 221 1.86 -3.88 0.00
CA ILE A 221 1.82 -4.44 -1.37
C ILE A 221 2.68 -5.71 -1.43
N MET A 222 3.76 -5.79 -0.65
CA MET A 222 4.59 -6.99 -0.56
C MET A 222 3.83 -8.21 -0.02
N ALA A 223 2.99 -8.01 1.00
CA ALA A 223 2.21 -9.10 1.60
C ALA A 223 1.19 -9.64 0.60
N VAL A 224 0.53 -8.73 -0.12
CA VAL A 224 -0.47 -9.04 -1.16
C VAL A 224 0.19 -9.78 -2.31
N ALA A 225 1.32 -9.29 -2.79
CA ALA A 225 2.04 -9.91 -3.88
C ALA A 225 2.55 -11.31 -3.46
N ALA A 226 3.03 -11.47 -2.22
CA ALA A 226 3.46 -12.77 -1.71
C ALA A 226 2.31 -13.79 -1.66
N ALA A 227 1.06 -13.34 -1.46
CA ALA A 227 -0.14 -14.18 -1.52
C ALA A 227 -0.35 -14.85 -2.88
N GLU A 228 0.16 -14.26 -3.96
CA GLU A 228 -0.06 -14.71 -5.35
C GLU A 228 1.05 -15.64 -5.87
N THR A 229 1.97 -16.06 -4.99
CA THR A 229 3.10 -16.93 -5.35
C THR A 229 2.77 -18.42 -5.21
N GLU A 230 3.62 -19.30 -5.75
CA GLU A 230 3.45 -20.76 -5.70
C GLU A 230 3.46 -21.34 -4.27
N ASP A 231 4.07 -20.65 -3.32
CA ASP A 231 4.10 -21.01 -1.89
C ASP A 231 3.86 -19.75 -1.04
N PRO A 232 2.58 -19.31 -0.91
CA PRO A 232 2.22 -18.08 -0.21
C PRO A 232 2.71 -18.05 1.23
N ALA A 233 2.51 -19.14 1.99
CA ALA A 233 2.88 -19.20 3.40
C ALA A 233 4.38 -18.97 3.62
N ARG A 234 5.23 -19.67 2.87
CA ARG A 234 6.69 -19.50 2.98
C ARG A 234 7.16 -18.16 2.45
N ASN A 235 6.59 -17.68 1.35
CA ASN A 235 7.01 -16.42 0.72
C ASN A 235 6.59 -15.20 1.54
N VAL A 236 5.41 -15.22 2.15
CA VAL A 236 4.97 -14.23 3.12
C VAL A 236 5.89 -14.22 4.34
N GLY A 237 6.22 -15.39 4.91
CA GLY A 237 7.13 -15.48 6.05
C GLY A 237 8.53 -14.91 5.73
N ARG A 238 9.06 -15.15 4.52
CA ARG A 238 10.30 -14.51 4.04
C ARG A 238 10.14 -13.01 3.88
N ALA A 239 9.04 -12.57 3.26
CA ALA A 239 8.76 -11.18 3.00
C ALA A 239 8.79 -10.36 4.30
N VAL A 240 8.10 -10.84 5.34
CA VAL A 240 8.13 -10.25 6.68
C VAL A 240 9.55 -10.16 7.25
N ARG A 241 10.37 -11.23 7.18
CA ARG A 241 11.76 -11.16 7.67
C ARG A 241 12.61 -10.15 6.92
N THR A 242 12.43 -10.05 5.59
CA THR A 242 13.16 -9.05 4.80
C THR A 242 12.75 -7.62 5.14
N ILE A 243 11.52 -7.41 5.60
CA ILE A 243 11.01 -6.11 6.03
C ILE A 243 11.81 -5.52 7.18
N ILE A 244 12.17 -6.37 8.15
CA ILE A 244 12.85 -5.94 9.38
C ILE A 244 14.19 -5.32 9.01
N TRP A 245 14.97 -6.02 8.19
CA TRP A 245 16.25 -5.52 7.71
C TRP A 245 16.12 -4.25 6.87
N ARG A 246 15.05 -4.11 6.07
CA ARG A 246 14.78 -2.89 5.29
C ARG A 246 14.48 -1.70 6.21
N ILE A 247 13.67 -1.88 7.26
CA ILE A 247 13.35 -0.84 8.24
C ILE A 247 14.61 -0.42 9.00
N LEU A 248 15.39 -1.38 9.49
CA LEU A 248 16.61 -1.10 10.26
C LEU A 248 17.69 -0.43 9.39
N LEU A 249 17.98 -0.98 8.22
CA LEU A 249 19.09 -0.52 7.39
C LEU A 249 18.73 0.75 6.61
N PHE A 250 17.64 0.73 5.86
CA PHE A 250 17.32 1.81 4.93
C PHE A 250 16.66 3.00 5.60
N TYR A 251 15.71 2.77 6.51
CA TYR A 251 15.01 3.86 7.19
C TYR A 251 15.81 4.34 8.40
N MET A 252 15.99 3.50 9.41
CA MET A 252 16.69 3.91 10.64
C MET A 252 18.15 4.31 10.38
N GLY A 253 18.88 3.52 9.58
CA GLY A 253 20.26 3.84 9.21
C GLY A 253 20.39 5.19 8.51
N SER A 254 19.55 5.47 7.50
CA SER A 254 19.62 6.74 6.76
C SER A 254 19.25 7.93 7.64
N VAL A 255 18.22 7.80 8.47
CA VAL A 255 17.76 8.85 9.38
C VAL A 255 18.79 9.12 10.47
N ALA A 256 19.43 8.08 11.02
CA ALA A 256 20.50 8.24 12.00
C ALA A 256 21.67 9.03 11.40
N ILE A 257 22.04 8.74 10.15
CA ILE A 257 23.06 9.52 9.43
C ILE A 257 22.61 10.97 9.26
N MET A 258 21.38 11.23 8.83
CA MET A 258 20.87 12.60 8.65
C MET A 258 21.00 13.44 9.93
N VAL A 259 20.56 12.89 11.06
CA VAL A 259 20.56 13.57 12.36
C VAL A 259 21.97 13.78 12.92
N VAL A 260 22.89 12.83 12.69
CA VAL A 260 24.27 12.96 13.18
C VAL A 260 25.06 13.92 12.29
N VAL A 261 24.85 13.87 10.97
CA VAL A 261 25.66 14.61 10.00
C VAL A 261 25.23 16.06 9.86
N LEU A 262 23.93 16.34 9.85
CA LEU A 262 23.40 17.70 9.69
C LEU A 262 22.59 18.13 10.92
N PRO A 263 22.60 19.42 11.27
CA PRO A 263 21.65 19.98 12.22
C PRO A 263 20.22 19.71 11.79
N TRP A 264 19.36 19.31 12.71
CA TRP A 264 17.98 18.92 12.38
C TRP A 264 17.13 20.08 11.84
N ASP A 265 17.53 21.32 12.14
CA ASP A 265 16.91 22.56 11.72
C ASP A 265 17.44 23.07 10.37
N ASP A 266 18.32 22.32 9.69
CA ASP A 266 18.79 22.66 8.35
C ASP A 266 17.62 22.57 7.34
N PRO A 267 17.24 23.68 6.68
CA PRO A 267 16.12 23.70 5.74
C PRO A 267 16.35 22.80 4.51
N ALA A 268 17.58 22.41 4.20
CA ALA A 268 17.89 21.48 3.11
C ALA A 268 17.39 20.06 3.40
N LEU A 269 17.31 19.65 4.68
CA LEU A 269 16.82 18.32 5.06
C LEU A 269 15.35 18.13 4.68
N ALA A 270 14.51 19.15 4.86
CA ALA A 270 13.09 19.09 4.54
C ALA A 270 12.81 19.06 3.03
N LYS A 271 13.74 19.56 2.20
CA LYS A 271 13.62 19.60 0.74
C LYS A 271 14.11 18.31 0.09
N SER A 272 15.34 17.88 0.41
CA SER A 272 15.93 16.65 -0.13
C SER A 272 17.04 16.16 0.81
N SER A 273 16.66 15.40 1.84
CA SER A 273 17.55 15.02 2.95
C SER A 273 18.79 14.24 2.51
N PHE A 274 18.64 13.32 1.56
CA PHE A 274 19.77 12.54 1.03
C PHE A 274 20.74 13.40 0.23
N VAL A 275 20.23 14.30 -0.61
CA VAL A 275 21.04 15.22 -1.41
C VAL A 275 21.74 16.25 -0.50
N ALA A 276 21.06 16.73 0.54
CA ALA A 276 21.62 17.66 1.51
C ALA A 276 22.85 17.09 2.23
N VAL A 277 22.76 15.85 2.72
CA VAL A 277 23.88 15.17 3.40
C VAL A 277 25.07 14.97 2.45
N LEU A 278 24.83 14.57 1.19
CA LEU A 278 25.91 14.36 0.21
C LEU A 278 26.57 15.66 -0.26
N ASN A 279 25.80 16.74 -0.36
CA ASN A 279 26.35 18.08 -0.58
C ASN A 279 27.23 18.51 0.60
N HIS A 280 26.78 18.27 1.82
CA HIS A 280 27.56 18.53 3.03
C HIS A 280 28.86 17.71 3.07
N ALA A 281 28.84 16.48 2.55
CA ALA A 281 30.04 15.64 2.39
C ALA A 281 31.10 16.22 1.43
N GLY A 282 30.75 17.26 0.66
CA GLY A 282 31.62 17.83 -0.37
C GLY A 282 31.73 16.97 -1.62
N ILE A 283 30.70 16.15 -1.92
CA ILE A 283 30.64 15.26 -3.08
C ILE A 283 29.46 15.67 -3.99
N PRO A 284 29.52 16.84 -4.66
CA PRO A 284 28.39 17.39 -5.41
C PRO A 284 27.90 16.46 -6.53
N VAL A 285 28.82 15.76 -7.20
CA VAL A 285 28.47 14.76 -8.22
C VAL A 285 27.66 13.61 -7.63
N ALA A 286 27.97 13.15 -6.41
CA ALA A 286 27.18 12.12 -5.75
C ALA A 286 25.80 12.64 -5.34
N ALA A 287 25.70 13.91 -4.95
CA ALA A 287 24.42 14.54 -4.64
C ALA A 287 23.52 14.64 -5.87
N GLU A 288 24.07 15.00 -7.04
CA GLU A 288 23.32 15.00 -8.31
C GLU A 288 22.89 13.60 -8.72
N ILE A 289 23.81 12.62 -8.68
CA ILE A 289 23.48 11.21 -8.98
C ILE A 289 22.38 10.71 -8.04
N MET A 290 22.48 11.02 -6.74
CA MET A 290 21.48 10.65 -5.75
C MET A 290 20.12 11.28 -6.09
N GLY A 291 20.09 12.56 -6.46
CA GLY A 291 18.86 13.22 -6.89
C GLY A 291 18.18 12.52 -8.08
N VAL A 292 18.95 12.13 -9.10
CA VAL A 292 18.43 11.34 -10.23
C VAL A 292 17.92 9.98 -9.76
N VAL A 293 18.66 9.28 -8.89
CA VAL A 293 18.22 7.99 -8.35
C VAL A 293 16.95 8.13 -7.53
N ILE A 294 16.78 9.21 -6.75
CA ILE A 294 15.54 9.50 -6.04
C ILE A 294 14.39 9.65 -7.02
N VAL A 295 14.54 10.46 -8.08
CA VAL A 295 13.49 10.60 -9.11
C VAL A 295 13.11 9.24 -9.70
N LEU A 296 14.09 8.43 -10.10
CA LEU A 296 13.83 7.07 -10.60
C LEU A 296 13.17 6.16 -9.55
N ALA A 297 13.55 6.32 -8.29
CA ALA A 297 12.97 5.58 -7.17
C ALA A 297 11.49 5.87 -7.02
N LEU A 298 11.14 7.16 -7.04
CA LEU A 298 9.77 7.66 -6.89
C LEU A 298 8.92 7.24 -8.10
N LEU A 299 9.43 7.35 -9.33
CA LEU A 299 8.72 6.92 -10.54
C LEU A 299 8.45 5.41 -10.57
N SER A 300 9.39 4.59 -10.10
CA SER A 300 9.17 3.15 -9.95
C SER A 300 8.15 2.84 -8.84
N SER A 301 8.19 3.56 -7.71
CA SER A 301 7.16 3.42 -6.65
C SER A 301 5.77 3.80 -7.17
N LEU A 302 5.66 4.91 -7.91
CA LEU A 302 4.44 5.35 -8.58
C LEU A 302 3.88 4.22 -9.46
N ASN A 303 4.72 3.61 -10.28
CA ASN A 303 4.32 2.54 -11.19
C ASN A 303 3.74 1.33 -10.43
N ALA A 304 4.41 0.89 -9.37
CA ALA A 304 3.96 -0.21 -8.53
C ALA A 304 2.62 0.08 -7.82
N ASN A 305 2.44 1.31 -7.30
CA ASN A 305 1.20 1.73 -6.66
C ASN A 305 0.05 1.87 -7.66
N LEU A 306 0.31 2.35 -8.89
CA LEU A 306 -0.70 2.42 -9.94
C LEU A 306 -1.18 1.02 -10.35
N TYR A 307 -0.25 0.08 -10.49
CA TYR A 307 -0.57 -1.33 -10.72
C TYR A 307 -1.40 -1.92 -9.57
N GLY A 308 -0.99 -1.67 -8.31
CA GLY A 308 -1.73 -2.09 -7.12
C GLY A 308 -3.14 -1.51 -7.07
N ALA A 309 -3.31 -0.22 -7.38
CA ALA A 309 -4.60 0.46 -7.38
C ALA A 309 -5.55 -0.17 -8.41
N ALA A 310 -5.05 -0.40 -9.63
CA ALA A 310 -5.87 -0.99 -10.69
C ALA A 310 -6.27 -2.44 -10.36
N ARG A 311 -5.39 -3.24 -9.75
CA ARG A 311 -5.73 -4.59 -9.27
C ARG A 311 -6.75 -4.57 -8.15
N MET A 312 -6.60 -3.68 -7.17
CA MET A 312 -7.53 -3.57 -6.06
C MET A 312 -8.93 -3.19 -6.54
N LEU A 313 -9.01 -2.24 -7.46
CA LEU A 313 -10.27 -1.82 -8.06
C LEU A 313 -10.91 -2.95 -8.89
N GLY A 314 -10.08 -3.74 -9.60
CA GLY A 314 -10.51 -4.98 -10.26
C GLY A 314 -11.06 -6.02 -9.27
N SER A 315 -10.37 -6.26 -8.15
CA SER A 315 -10.82 -7.18 -7.09
C SER A 315 -12.17 -6.76 -6.49
N LEU A 316 -12.36 -5.45 -6.24
CA LEU A 316 -13.64 -4.92 -5.78
C LEU A 316 -14.74 -5.14 -6.80
N ALA A 317 -14.48 -4.89 -8.09
CA ALA A 317 -15.47 -5.10 -9.15
C ALA A 317 -15.81 -6.60 -9.33
N ASP A 318 -14.82 -7.50 -9.27
CA ASP A 318 -15.03 -8.95 -9.34
C ASP A 318 -15.89 -9.47 -8.17
N ARG A 319 -15.74 -8.87 -6.97
CA ARG A 319 -16.59 -9.16 -5.80
C ARG A 319 -17.95 -8.45 -5.82
N GLY A 320 -18.24 -7.65 -6.85
CA GLY A 320 -19.46 -6.85 -6.96
C GLY A 320 -19.53 -5.67 -5.96
N LEU A 321 -18.38 -5.27 -5.43
CA LEU A 321 -18.16 -4.13 -4.53
C LEU A 321 -17.74 -2.85 -5.29
N ALA A 322 -17.63 -2.92 -6.62
CA ALA A 322 -17.45 -1.76 -7.50
C ALA A 322 -18.22 -1.96 -8.83
N PRO A 323 -18.48 -0.89 -9.62
CA PRO A 323 -19.20 -1.00 -10.89
C PRO A 323 -18.56 -2.01 -11.85
N ARG A 324 -19.37 -2.91 -12.44
CA ARG A 324 -18.91 -3.93 -13.41
C ARG A 324 -18.25 -3.35 -14.66
N ALA A 325 -18.57 -2.10 -15.02
CA ALA A 325 -17.91 -1.39 -16.12
C ALA A 325 -16.38 -1.29 -15.93
N LEU A 326 -15.90 -1.34 -14.68
CA LEU A 326 -14.47 -1.32 -14.37
C LEU A 326 -13.75 -2.63 -14.70
N THR A 327 -14.47 -3.74 -14.93
CA THR A 327 -13.93 -5.04 -15.34
C THR A 327 -14.37 -5.48 -16.74
N ALA A 328 -15.24 -4.72 -17.41
CA ALA A 328 -15.90 -5.08 -18.66
C ALA A 328 -14.97 -5.27 -19.89
N SER A 329 -13.68 -4.91 -19.80
CA SER A 329 -12.70 -5.01 -20.88
C SER A 329 -11.49 -5.89 -20.50
N ARG A 330 -11.74 -7.10 -19.97
CA ARG A 330 -10.70 -8.02 -19.50
C ARG A 330 -10.07 -8.82 -20.65
N THR A 331 -9.41 -8.15 -21.59
CA THR A 331 -8.48 -8.81 -22.55
C THR A 331 -7.05 -8.90 -22.02
N ARG A 332 -6.76 -8.24 -20.88
CA ARG A 332 -5.47 -8.22 -20.18
C ARG A 332 -5.63 -8.51 -18.69
N SER A 333 -4.51 -8.75 -18.00
CA SER A 333 -4.45 -9.02 -16.55
C SER A 333 -4.97 -7.87 -15.67
N VAL A 334 -5.01 -6.62 -16.19
CA VAL A 334 -5.52 -5.43 -15.50
C VAL A 334 -6.45 -4.64 -16.45
N PRO A 335 -7.68 -4.27 -16.04
CA PRO A 335 -8.61 -3.52 -16.88
C PRO A 335 -8.16 -2.08 -17.14
N VAL A 336 -8.25 -1.62 -18.39
CA VAL A 336 -7.93 -0.23 -18.79
C VAL A 336 -8.75 0.79 -18.01
N ALA A 337 -10.04 0.52 -17.80
CA ALA A 337 -10.93 1.40 -17.04
C ALA A 337 -10.46 1.60 -15.59
N ALA A 338 -9.91 0.55 -14.96
CA ALA A 338 -9.38 0.65 -13.60
C ALA A 338 -8.10 1.48 -13.54
N ILE A 339 -7.24 1.39 -14.56
CA ILE A 339 -6.05 2.23 -14.70
C ILE A 339 -6.46 3.69 -14.86
N LEU A 340 -7.35 3.99 -15.81
CA LEU A 340 -7.81 5.36 -16.07
C LEU A 340 -8.51 6.00 -14.86
N ALA A 341 -9.33 5.23 -14.15
CA ALA A 341 -9.94 5.67 -12.90
C ALA A 341 -8.86 6.01 -11.85
N SER A 342 -7.82 5.19 -11.73
CA SER A 342 -6.73 5.40 -10.78
C SER A 342 -5.86 6.63 -11.13
N VAL A 343 -5.62 6.87 -12.42
CA VAL A 343 -4.85 8.03 -12.92
C VAL A 343 -5.62 9.33 -12.78
N SER A 344 -6.95 9.30 -12.85
CA SER A 344 -7.78 10.52 -12.75
C SER A 344 -7.52 11.32 -11.48
N VAL A 345 -7.29 10.66 -10.34
CA VAL A 345 -6.93 11.31 -9.08
C VAL A 345 -5.55 11.95 -9.15
N GLY A 346 -4.59 11.31 -9.83
CA GLY A 346 -3.29 11.90 -10.13
C GLY A 346 -3.40 13.17 -10.98
N LEU A 347 -4.28 13.18 -11.99
CA LEU A 347 -4.53 14.37 -12.81
C LEU A 347 -5.16 15.50 -12.01
N VAL A 348 -6.10 15.20 -11.10
CA VAL A 348 -6.63 16.19 -10.15
C VAL A 348 -5.50 16.76 -9.30
N SER A 349 -4.59 15.92 -8.80
CA SER A 349 -3.42 16.39 -8.06
C SER A 349 -2.52 17.30 -8.89
N VAL A 350 -2.33 17.04 -10.18
CA VAL A 350 -1.56 17.94 -11.07
C VAL A 350 -2.19 19.32 -11.13
N VAL A 351 -3.51 19.39 -11.29
CA VAL A 351 -4.25 20.67 -11.28
C VAL A 351 -4.10 21.37 -9.93
N CYS A 352 -4.22 20.63 -8.82
CA CYS A 352 -3.96 21.16 -7.49
C CYS A 352 -2.53 21.73 -7.38
N THR A 353 -1.52 21.01 -7.89
CA THR A 353 -0.11 21.44 -7.86
C THR A 353 0.10 22.68 -8.72
N TYR A 354 -0.62 22.84 -9.83
CA TYR A 354 -0.61 24.06 -10.62
C TYR A 354 -1.13 25.28 -9.83
N ILE A 355 -2.18 25.09 -9.02
CA ILE A 355 -2.82 26.18 -8.27
C ILE A 355 -2.08 26.50 -6.97
N TRP A 356 -1.65 25.47 -6.22
CA TRP A 356 -1.14 25.61 -4.84
C TRP A 356 0.34 25.23 -4.67
N GLY A 357 1.01 24.78 -5.73
CA GLY A 357 2.44 24.44 -5.71
C GLY A 357 2.78 23.29 -4.76
N ASP A 358 3.94 23.39 -4.11
CA ASP A 358 4.51 22.32 -3.28
C ASP A 358 3.69 21.98 -2.02
N LYS A 359 2.77 22.86 -1.59
CA LYS A 359 1.85 22.58 -0.47
C LYS A 359 0.97 21.35 -0.71
N VAL A 360 0.71 21.02 -1.98
CA VAL A 360 -0.07 19.84 -2.35
C VAL A 360 0.62 18.56 -1.91
N LEU A 361 1.96 18.51 -2.01
CA LEU A 361 2.70 17.33 -1.56
C LEU A 361 2.46 17.07 -0.08
N ASP A 362 2.52 18.09 0.78
CA ASP A 362 2.23 17.94 2.22
C ASP A 362 0.84 17.35 2.47
N VAL A 363 -0.18 17.89 1.80
CA VAL A 363 -1.56 17.41 1.92
C VAL A 363 -1.69 15.96 1.48
N LEU A 364 -1.04 15.57 0.39
CA LEU A 364 -1.05 14.19 -0.11
C LEU A 364 -0.40 13.23 0.91
N LEU A 365 0.78 13.56 1.43
CA LEU A 365 1.48 12.71 2.41
C LEU A 365 0.63 12.55 3.69
N THR A 366 0.01 13.64 4.16
CA THR A 366 -0.91 13.62 5.31
C THR A 366 -2.17 12.79 5.04
N LEU A 367 -2.73 12.84 3.81
CA LEU A 367 -3.86 12.01 3.40
C LEU A 367 -3.53 10.52 3.40
N VAL A 368 -2.38 10.13 2.86
CA VAL A 368 -1.92 8.75 2.89
C VAL A 368 -1.77 8.27 4.34
N GLY A 369 -1.13 9.06 5.21
CA GLY A 369 -0.96 8.71 6.63
C GLY A 369 -2.30 8.48 7.35
N ALA A 370 -3.30 9.32 7.10
CA ALA A 370 -4.63 9.15 7.69
C ALA A 370 -5.34 7.89 7.19
N THR A 371 -5.21 7.55 5.90
CA THR A 371 -5.78 6.30 5.35
C THR A 371 -5.08 5.04 5.86
N ILE A 372 -3.77 5.10 6.11
CA ILE A 372 -2.99 3.98 6.71
C ILE A 372 -3.52 3.62 8.09
N ILE A 373 -3.92 4.59 8.90
CA ILE A 373 -4.51 4.33 10.22
C ILE A 373 -5.78 3.48 10.10
N VAL A 374 -6.61 3.72 9.08
CA VAL A 374 -7.82 2.94 8.83
C VAL A 374 -7.46 1.51 8.40
N THR A 375 -6.52 1.35 7.47
CA THR A 375 -6.11 0.01 6.99
C THR A 375 -5.40 -0.79 8.08
N TYR A 376 -4.59 -0.15 8.93
CA TYR A 376 -3.91 -0.80 10.06
C TYR A 376 -4.89 -1.21 11.15
N THR A 377 -5.80 -0.32 11.54
CA THR A 377 -6.90 -0.65 12.47
C THR A 377 -7.70 -1.84 11.94
N SER A 378 -8.05 -1.84 10.65
CA SER A 378 -8.80 -2.94 10.04
C SER A 378 -8.01 -4.25 10.04
N THR A 379 -6.69 -4.20 9.85
CA THR A 379 -5.80 -5.37 9.89
C THR A 379 -5.76 -5.97 11.28
N ILE A 380 -5.53 -5.13 12.29
CA ILE A 380 -5.44 -5.55 13.69
C ILE A 380 -6.75 -6.21 14.12
N ALA A 381 -7.88 -5.55 13.84
CA ALA A 381 -9.20 -6.10 14.14
C ALA A 381 -9.45 -7.42 13.40
N SER A 382 -9.10 -7.49 12.12
CA SER A 382 -9.31 -8.69 11.30
C SER A 382 -8.49 -9.86 11.81
N GLN A 383 -7.20 -9.64 12.11
CA GLN A 383 -6.34 -10.71 12.61
C GLN A 383 -6.80 -11.18 13.98
N PHE A 384 -7.16 -10.26 14.88
CA PHE A 384 -7.65 -10.64 16.20
C PHE A 384 -8.92 -11.50 16.13
N ILE A 385 -9.89 -11.11 15.30
CA ILE A 385 -11.15 -11.84 15.14
C ILE A 385 -10.92 -13.18 14.45
N LEU A 386 -10.20 -13.20 13.34
CA LEU A 386 -9.98 -14.42 12.55
C LEU A 386 -9.14 -15.43 13.33
N ARG A 387 -8.11 -14.97 14.06
CA ARG A 387 -7.31 -15.85 14.91
C ARG A 387 -8.15 -16.48 16.02
N ARG A 388 -8.97 -15.68 16.71
CA ARG A 388 -9.86 -16.20 17.75
C ARG A 388 -10.85 -17.24 17.21
N ARG A 389 -11.38 -17.05 15.99
CA ARG A 389 -12.26 -18.03 15.32
C ARG A 389 -11.50 -19.30 14.93
N ALA A 390 -10.31 -19.18 14.36
CA ALA A 390 -9.46 -20.32 13.99
C ALA A 390 -9.07 -21.17 15.22
N ASP A 391 -8.65 -20.53 16.31
CA ASP A 391 -8.30 -21.22 17.56
C ASP A 391 -9.53 -21.93 18.17
N ALA A 392 -10.71 -21.31 18.13
CA ALA A 392 -11.96 -21.92 18.59
C ALA A 392 -12.42 -23.10 17.72
N ALA A 393 -12.13 -23.06 16.42
CA ALA A 393 -12.42 -24.14 15.48
C ALA A 393 -11.35 -25.26 15.47
N GLY A 394 -10.24 -25.10 16.20
CA GLY A 394 -9.11 -26.04 16.18
C GLY A 394 -8.36 -26.06 14.84
N GLU A 395 -8.45 -24.99 14.05
CA GLU A 395 -7.84 -24.90 12.72
C GLU A 395 -6.30 -24.77 12.80
N HIS A 396 -5.59 -25.54 11.96
CA HIS A 396 -4.14 -25.47 11.91
C HIS A 396 -3.68 -24.34 10.97
N LEU A 397 -3.17 -23.25 11.57
CA LEU A 397 -2.65 -22.11 10.81
C LEU A 397 -1.21 -22.36 10.31
N PRO A 398 -0.92 -22.25 9.00
CA PRO A 398 0.41 -22.48 8.43
C PRO A 398 1.49 -21.52 8.94
N LEU A 399 1.09 -20.29 9.28
CA LEU A 399 1.93 -19.30 9.95
C LEU A 399 1.21 -18.85 11.22
N ARG A 400 1.95 -18.72 12.32
CA ARG A 400 1.42 -18.21 13.59
C ARG A 400 2.22 -17.01 14.08
N LEU A 401 1.52 -15.93 14.36
CA LEU A 401 2.00 -14.74 15.05
C LEU A 401 2.42 -15.14 16.46
N TRP A 402 3.71 -14.97 16.73
CA TRP A 402 4.22 -15.10 18.08
C TRP A 402 3.72 -13.92 18.94
N GLY A 403 3.25 -14.22 20.14
CA GLY A 403 2.76 -13.19 21.08
C GLY A 403 1.28 -12.80 20.91
N TYR A 404 0.47 -13.59 20.19
CA TYR A 404 -0.99 -13.47 20.29
C TYR A 404 -1.47 -13.80 21.71
N PRO A 405 -2.40 -13.03 22.32
CA PRO A 405 -3.12 -11.87 21.78
C PRO A 405 -2.46 -10.50 22.04
N TRP A 406 -1.31 -10.45 22.71
CA TRP A 406 -0.66 -9.20 23.14
C TRP A 406 -0.16 -8.34 21.99
N VAL A 407 0.43 -8.92 20.93
CA VAL A 407 0.95 -8.14 19.80
C VAL A 407 -0.15 -7.34 19.09
N PRO A 408 -1.32 -7.91 18.75
CA PRO A 408 -2.47 -7.15 18.25
C PRO A 408 -2.98 -6.08 19.22
N ILE A 409 -3.07 -6.39 20.52
CA ILE A 409 -3.55 -5.45 21.55
C ILE A 409 -2.61 -4.24 21.66
N VAL A 410 -1.30 -4.48 21.78
CA VAL A 410 -0.30 -3.41 21.85
C VAL A 410 -0.31 -2.58 20.56
N SER A 411 -0.42 -3.23 19.39
CA SER A 411 -0.53 -2.51 18.11
C SER A 411 -1.77 -1.63 18.05
N ALA A 412 -2.92 -2.12 18.55
CA ALA A 412 -4.14 -1.33 18.64
C ALA A 412 -3.96 -0.11 19.56
N LEU A 413 -3.28 -0.27 20.71
CA LEU A 413 -2.98 0.82 21.63
C LEU A 413 -2.02 1.85 21.01
N VAL A 414 -1.03 1.41 20.24
CA VAL A 414 -0.11 2.32 19.53
C VAL A 414 -0.87 3.10 18.46
N VAL A 415 -1.72 2.45 17.65
CA VAL A 415 -2.57 3.14 16.66
C VAL A 415 -3.55 4.09 17.33
N LEU A 416 -4.17 3.69 18.44
CA LEU A 416 -5.05 4.57 19.22
C LEU A 416 -4.27 5.78 19.76
N GLY A 417 -3.06 5.58 20.29
CA GLY A 417 -2.17 6.63 20.74
C GLY A 417 -1.85 7.62 19.61
N ILE A 418 -1.48 7.12 18.43
CA ILE A 418 -1.25 7.91 17.22
C ILE A 418 -2.50 8.75 16.87
N VAL A 419 -3.70 8.17 16.92
CA VAL A 419 -4.95 8.90 16.65
C VAL A 419 -5.20 9.99 17.71
N VAL A 420 -5.15 9.64 18.99
CA VAL A 420 -5.38 10.59 20.10
C VAL A 420 -4.41 11.76 20.02
N LEU A 421 -3.14 11.46 19.78
CA LEU A 421 -2.10 12.45 19.60
C LEU A 421 -2.31 13.29 18.34
N GLY A 422 -2.69 12.68 17.22
CA GLY A 422 -3.02 13.40 16.00
C GLY A 422 -4.22 14.33 16.13
N MET A 423 -5.17 14.03 17.03
CA MET A 423 -6.29 14.92 17.36
C MET A 423 -5.84 16.18 18.13
N THR A 424 -4.63 16.22 18.68
CA THR A 424 -4.10 17.43 19.35
C THR A 424 -3.45 18.42 18.38
N ALA A 425 -3.08 17.99 17.17
CA ALA A 425 -2.45 18.82 16.15
C ALA A 425 -3.49 19.32 15.13
N ASP A 426 -3.69 20.63 15.00
CA ASP A 426 -4.81 21.19 14.21
C ASP A 426 -4.91 20.67 12.77
N GLY A 427 -3.80 20.68 12.03
CA GLY A 427 -3.78 20.21 10.64
C GLY A 427 -4.05 18.71 10.53
N LEU A 428 -3.55 17.91 11.47
CA LEU A 428 -3.72 16.47 11.43
C LEU A 428 -5.10 16.03 11.95
N ARG A 429 -5.63 16.73 12.94
CA ARG A 429 -7.00 16.54 13.46
C ARG A 429 -8.02 16.69 12.34
N GLN A 430 -7.93 17.77 11.55
CA GLN A 430 -8.85 17.98 10.43
C GLN A 430 -8.74 16.85 9.40
N GLN A 431 -7.54 16.37 9.12
CA GLN A 431 -7.34 15.25 8.22
C GLN A 431 -7.93 13.95 8.76
N LEU A 432 -7.63 13.59 10.01
CA LEU A 432 -8.14 12.38 10.65
C LEU A 432 -9.67 12.37 10.68
N LEU A 433 -10.30 13.49 11.08
CA LEU A 433 -11.74 13.64 11.07
C LEU A 433 -12.33 13.47 9.67
N SER A 434 -11.70 14.09 8.67
CA SER A 434 -12.15 13.99 7.27
C SER A 434 -12.02 12.56 6.74
N THR A 435 -10.93 11.85 7.06
CA THR A 435 -10.72 10.46 6.66
C THR A 435 -11.69 9.51 7.38
N PHE A 436 -11.97 9.72 8.67
CA PHE A 436 -12.98 8.93 9.39
C PHE A 436 -14.38 9.19 8.88
N ALA A 437 -14.72 10.45 8.59
CA ALA A 437 -15.99 10.82 7.97
C ALA A 437 -16.15 10.17 6.59
N LEU A 438 -15.12 10.25 5.75
CA LEU A 438 -15.09 9.59 4.44
C LEU A 438 -15.25 8.06 4.58
N THR A 439 -14.51 7.44 5.50
CA THR A 439 -14.60 5.99 5.76
C THR A 439 -16.00 5.60 6.21
N LEU A 440 -16.63 6.41 7.07
CA LEU A 440 -18.00 6.20 7.52
C LEU A 440 -19.00 6.33 6.37
N VAL A 441 -18.86 7.34 5.51
CA VAL A 441 -19.70 7.52 4.32
C VAL A 441 -19.57 6.32 3.38
N ILE A 442 -18.35 5.87 3.08
CA ILE A 442 -18.09 4.70 2.24
C ILE A 442 -18.69 3.44 2.90
N TYR A 443 -18.57 3.27 4.21
CA TYR A 443 -19.19 2.16 4.95
C TYR A 443 -20.72 2.19 4.84
N LEU A 444 -21.36 3.35 5.00
CA LEU A 444 -22.81 3.50 4.87
C LEU A 444 -23.28 3.17 3.45
N ILE A 445 -22.57 3.63 2.42
CA ILE A 445 -22.82 3.27 1.02
C ILE A 445 -22.70 1.75 0.83
N GLY A 446 -21.62 1.14 1.34
CA GLY A 446 -21.40 -0.30 1.31
C GLY A 446 -22.53 -1.08 1.98
N ARG A 447 -23.01 -0.62 3.15
CA ARG A 447 -24.16 -1.21 3.85
C ARG A 447 -25.44 -1.19 3.01
N VAL A 448 -25.73 -0.08 2.34
CA VAL A 448 -26.90 0.03 1.46
C VAL A 448 -26.75 -0.90 0.25
N HIS A 449 -25.57 -0.93 -0.37
CA HIS A 449 -25.28 -1.76 -1.54
C HIS A 449 -25.39 -3.26 -1.23
N VAL A 450 -24.81 -3.70 -0.11
CA VAL A 450 -24.90 -5.10 0.36
C VAL A 450 -26.35 -5.48 0.66
N ARG A 451 -27.12 -4.62 1.35
CA ARG A 451 -28.54 -4.88 1.63
C ARG A 451 -29.38 -5.04 0.37
N ARG A 452 -29.17 -4.18 -0.64
CA ARG A 452 -29.88 -4.28 -1.93
C ARG A 452 -29.57 -5.60 -2.65
N LYS A 453 -28.31 -6.02 -2.65
CA LYS A 453 -27.90 -7.29 -3.28
C LYS A 453 -28.52 -8.51 -2.58
N SER A 454 -28.56 -8.51 -1.25
CA SER A 454 -29.24 -9.58 -0.49
C SER A 454 -30.74 -9.62 -0.76
N ALA A 455 -31.41 -8.47 -0.86
CA ALA A 455 -32.84 -8.39 -1.17
C ALA A 455 -33.19 -8.94 -2.57
N VAL A 456 -32.41 -8.58 -3.59
CA VAL A 456 -32.59 -9.09 -4.96
C VAL A 456 -32.34 -10.60 -5.03
N SER A 457 -31.31 -11.09 -4.33
CA SER A 457 -31.03 -12.53 -4.24
C SER A 457 -32.17 -13.32 -3.59
N SER A 458 -32.79 -12.79 -2.54
CA SER A 458 -33.93 -13.43 -1.89
C SER A 458 -35.20 -13.41 -2.75
N GLU A 459 -35.44 -12.34 -3.51
CA GLU A 459 -36.56 -12.29 -4.45
C GLU A 459 -36.40 -13.31 -5.58
N THR A 460 -35.17 -13.46 -6.12
CA THR A 460 -34.89 -14.41 -7.22
C THR A 460 -35.00 -15.88 -6.76
N SER A 461 -34.61 -16.21 -5.52
CA SER A 461 -34.78 -17.56 -4.98
C SER A 461 -36.24 -17.90 -4.72
N VAL A 462 -37.04 -16.93 -4.23
CA VAL A 462 -38.48 -17.15 -4.00
C VAL A 462 -39.23 -17.35 -5.31
N THR A 463 -38.89 -16.62 -6.38
CA THR A 463 -39.50 -16.84 -7.71
C THR A 463 -39.11 -18.19 -8.31
N ALA A 464 -37.87 -18.65 -8.13
CA ALA A 464 -37.42 -19.95 -8.62
C ALA A 464 -38.12 -21.11 -7.87
N ASP A 465 -38.26 -21.02 -6.55
CA ASP A 465 -38.99 -22.02 -5.75
C ASP A 465 -40.50 -22.02 -6.03
N GLN A 466 -41.06 -20.91 -6.53
CA GLN A 466 -42.46 -20.82 -6.96
C GLN A 466 -42.68 -21.42 -8.36
N GLU A 467 -41.74 -21.23 -9.28
CA GLU A 467 -41.78 -21.87 -10.61
C GLU A 467 -41.64 -23.40 -10.49
N ASP A 468 -40.71 -23.90 -9.67
CA ASP A 468 -40.48 -25.34 -9.45
C ASP A 468 -41.66 -26.04 -8.73
N ASN A 469 -42.31 -25.34 -7.77
CA ASN A 469 -43.55 -25.82 -7.15
C ASN A 469 -44.75 -25.80 -8.12
N SER A 470 -44.77 -24.87 -9.09
CA SER A 470 -45.84 -24.82 -10.09
C SER A 470 -45.71 -25.95 -11.11
N GLU A 471 -44.49 -26.26 -11.58
CA GLU A 471 -44.23 -27.36 -12.52
C GLU A 471 -44.47 -28.74 -11.90
N SER A 472 -44.09 -28.93 -10.64
CA SER A 472 -44.37 -30.18 -9.91
C SER A 472 -45.87 -30.40 -9.61
N SER A 473 -46.66 -29.33 -9.47
CA SER A 473 -48.12 -29.43 -9.30
C SER A 473 -48.88 -29.77 -10.59
N VAL A 474 -48.31 -29.45 -11.75
CA VAL A 474 -48.89 -29.76 -13.08
C VAL A 474 -48.60 -31.22 -13.50
N GLY A 475 -47.54 -31.83 -12.97
CA GLY A 475 -47.14 -33.22 -13.30
C GLY A 475 -47.94 -34.34 -12.62
N LEU A 476 -48.89 -34.02 -11.73
CA LEU A 476 -49.63 -35.01 -10.93
C LEU A 476 -51.05 -35.32 -11.42
N ASP A 477 -51.54 -34.64 -12.47
CA ASP A 477 -52.95 -34.76 -12.92
C ASP A 477 -53.13 -35.53 -14.26
N ALA A 478 -52.06 -36.15 -14.79
CA ALA A 478 -52.16 -36.99 -15.98
C ALA A 478 -52.32 -38.48 -15.60
N THR A 479 -53.48 -38.83 -15.04
CA THR A 479 -53.90 -40.23 -14.98
C THR A 479 -54.31 -40.69 -16.39
N VAL A 480 -53.45 -41.50 -17.01
CA VAL A 480 -53.71 -42.14 -18.30
C VAL A 480 -54.69 -43.30 -18.07
N GLU A 481 -55.95 -43.14 -18.48
CA GLU A 481 -56.91 -44.25 -18.62
C GLU A 481 -56.49 -45.18 -19.77
N PRO A 482 -56.53 -46.51 -19.61
CA PRO A 482 -56.25 -47.44 -20.69
C PRO A 482 -57.51 -47.66 -21.54
N THR A 483 -57.53 -47.12 -22.76
CA THR A 483 -58.59 -47.42 -23.73
C THR A 483 -58.33 -48.79 -24.37
N VAL A 484 -59.17 -49.77 -23.99
CA VAL A 484 -59.32 -51.04 -24.68
C VAL A 484 -60.12 -50.80 -25.95
N THR A 485 -59.56 -51.10 -27.13
CA THR A 485 -60.35 -51.30 -28.35
C THR A 485 -59.96 -52.60 -29.03
N ALA A 486 -60.98 -53.43 -29.19
CA ALA A 486 -60.96 -54.73 -29.84
C ALA A 486 -61.12 -54.60 -31.38
N ASP A 487 -60.39 -55.47 -32.06
CA ASP A 487 -60.76 -56.29 -33.22
C ASP A 487 -61.01 -55.70 -34.64
N HIS A 488 -60.56 -56.55 -35.58
CA HIS A 488 -61.00 -56.81 -36.95
C HIS A 488 -60.22 -56.29 -38.17
N ARG A 489 -59.61 -57.30 -38.83
CA ARG A 489 -59.19 -57.52 -40.22
C ARG A 489 -57.73 -57.35 -40.59
#